data_AF-A0A7J8MSP1-F1
#
_entry.id   AF-A0A7J8MSP1-F1
#
_cell.length_a   1.000
_cell.length_b   1.000
_cell.length_c   1.000
_cell.angle_alpha   90.00
_cell.angle_beta   90.00
_cell.angle_gamma   90.00
#
_symmetry.space_group_name_H-M   'P 1'
#
loop_
_entity.id
_entity.type
_entity.pdbx_description
1 polymer ?
#
loop_
_entity_poly.entity_id
_entity_poly.type
_entity_poly.pdbx_seq_one_letter_code
_entity_poly.pdbx_strand_id
1 'polypeptide(L)'
;MDTDVRAKDFAFPELKPPHVDLRLDDQIVTSVSLGIHTRLQEPKEVDDSIGPPLKQLIVVTPTYNRGFQAYFLNRLGQVLRLVKPPLVWIVVEEKVASFETAEILRRTGVMYRHVVCTRSPSEPKDRGVHQRNAALEHIERHKVDGIVFFADDDNVYTVELFESLRTIRRFGTWPVAMLAPSKNKAILEGPVCNGSQVIGWHTNEKSKRLRRFHVDMSGFAFNSSILWDPKRWGRPYSNPIRQLDTVKEGFQETTFIEQVVEDESQMEGILPGCSRIMNWHLHLDTSNLIYPKGWLLEKNLEITLAIK
;
A
#
# COMPACT_ATOMS: atom_id res chain seq x y z
N MET A 1 -41.18 -10.63 -23.56
CA MET A 1 -41.32 -9.73 -24.72
C MET A 1 -40.10 -8.85 -24.72
N ASP A 2 -39.19 -9.17 -25.63
CA ASP A 2 -37.97 -8.42 -25.92
C ASP A 2 -38.28 -7.00 -26.36
N THR A 3 -37.50 -6.04 -25.86
CA THR A 3 -37.12 -4.87 -26.64
C THR A 3 -35.64 -4.57 -26.41
N ASP A 4 -34.90 -4.94 -27.44
CA ASP A 4 -33.49 -4.72 -27.74
C ASP A 4 -33.13 -3.22 -27.76
N VAL A 5 -32.11 -2.81 -27.02
CA VAL A 5 -31.55 -1.44 -27.08
C VAL A 5 -30.16 -1.50 -27.68
N ARG A 6 -30.07 -0.95 -28.90
CA ARG A 6 -28.88 -0.88 -29.77
C ARG A 6 -27.68 -0.22 -29.10
N ALA A 7 -26.52 -0.84 -29.28
CA ALA A 7 -25.20 -0.31 -28.96
C ALA A 7 -24.76 0.81 -29.94
N LYS A 8 -25.34 2.02 -29.85
CA LYS A 8 -24.90 3.17 -30.67
C LYS A 8 -24.75 4.54 -30.00
N ASP A 9 -24.77 4.64 -28.67
CA ASP A 9 -24.55 5.93 -27.97
C ASP A 9 -23.30 5.97 -27.07
N PHE A 10 -22.23 5.28 -27.47
CA PHE A 10 -20.90 5.44 -26.87
C PHE A 10 -19.95 6.13 -27.84
N ALA A 11 -20.04 7.46 -27.93
CA ALA A 11 -19.00 8.27 -28.57
C ALA A 11 -18.18 8.97 -27.48
N PHE A 12 -16.96 8.49 -27.25
CA PHE A 12 -15.93 9.22 -26.52
C PHE A 12 -15.31 10.27 -27.47
N PRO A 13 -14.95 11.48 -27.00
CA PRO A 13 -14.18 12.41 -27.82
C PRO A 13 -12.82 11.80 -28.17
N GLU A 14 -12.51 11.68 -29.45
CA GLU A 14 -11.18 11.29 -29.93
C GLU A 14 -10.13 12.33 -29.50
N LEU A 15 -9.27 11.97 -28.54
CA LEU A 15 -8.04 12.69 -28.27
C LEU A 15 -6.98 12.24 -29.28
N LYS A 16 -6.78 13.01 -30.35
CA LYS A 16 -5.67 12.78 -31.29
C LYS A 16 -4.33 13.10 -30.63
N PRO A 17 -3.33 12.19 -30.66
CA PRO A 17 -1.97 12.53 -30.28
C PRO A 17 -1.35 13.51 -31.29
N PRO A 18 -0.40 14.37 -30.87
CA PRO A 18 0.23 15.32 -31.77
C PRO A 18 1.02 14.59 -32.87
N HIS A 19 0.96 15.13 -34.10
CA HIS A 19 1.72 14.65 -35.25
C HIS A 19 3.22 14.74 -34.97
N VAL A 20 3.89 13.58 -34.98
CA VAL A 20 5.36 13.48 -35.07
C VAL A 20 5.68 13.03 -36.49
N ASP A 21 6.26 13.93 -37.27
CA ASP A 21 6.67 13.67 -38.66
C ASP A 21 8.04 12.94 -38.63
N LEU A 22 8.00 11.61 -38.54
CA LEU A 22 9.19 10.76 -38.65
C LEU A 22 9.41 10.45 -40.13
N ARG A 23 10.27 11.24 -40.80
CA ARG A 23 10.87 10.84 -42.07
C ARG A 23 11.85 9.69 -41.81
N LEU A 24 11.47 8.50 -42.26
CA LEU A 24 12.32 7.31 -42.28
C LEU A 24 13.05 7.31 -43.64
N ASP A 25 14.35 7.62 -43.64
CA ASP A 25 15.20 7.33 -44.79
C ASP A 25 15.78 5.92 -44.61
N ASP A 26 15.45 5.04 -45.57
CA ASP A 26 15.96 3.68 -45.69
C ASP A 26 17.47 3.68 -45.99
N GLN A 27 18.28 3.20 -45.04
CA GLN A 27 19.60 2.65 -45.34
C GLN A 27 19.83 1.32 -44.62
N ILE A 28 19.89 0.27 -45.43
CA ILE A 28 20.32 -1.07 -45.06
C ILE A 28 21.80 -1.01 -44.70
N VAL A 29 22.13 -1.19 -43.42
CA VAL A 29 23.52 -1.43 -42.99
C VAL A 29 23.68 -2.90 -42.61
N THR A 30 24.27 -3.63 -43.55
CA THR A 30 24.82 -4.97 -43.38
C THR A 30 26.22 -4.86 -42.75
N SER A 31 26.50 -5.73 -41.77
CA SER A 31 27.77 -5.94 -41.05
C SER A 31 28.03 -5.10 -39.78
N VAL A 32 28.34 -5.81 -38.70
CA VAL A 32 28.89 -5.27 -37.45
C VAL A 32 30.40 -5.50 -37.48
N SER A 33 31.17 -4.42 -37.48
CA SER A 33 32.64 -4.46 -37.39
C SER A 33 33.07 -4.11 -35.97
N LEU A 34 33.71 -5.06 -35.29
CA LEU A 34 34.38 -4.88 -34.00
C LEU A 34 35.66 -4.05 -34.21
N GLY A 35 35.61 -2.77 -33.85
CA GLY A 35 36.75 -1.86 -33.85
C GLY A 35 36.96 -1.23 -32.48
N ILE A 36 37.86 -1.82 -31.70
CA ILE A 36 38.41 -1.29 -30.46
C ILE A 36 39.28 -0.06 -30.77
N HIS A 37 39.00 1.08 -30.12
CA HIS A 37 39.99 1.88 -29.39
C HIS A 37 39.39 3.22 -28.94
N THR A 38 38.84 3.23 -27.72
CA THR A 38 38.76 4.46 -26.92
C THR A 38 39.16 4.09 -25.50
N ARG A 39 40.21 4.77 -25.00
CA ARG A 39 40.81 4.60 -23.66
C ARG A 39 39.77 4.26 -22.60
N LEU A 40 39.92 3.09 -21.99
CA LEU A 40 39.33 2.81 -20.67
C LEU A 40 39.91 3.86 -19.72
N GLN A 41 39.10 4.85 -19.35
CA GLN A 41 39.28 5.50 -18.06
C GLN A 41 39.07 4.40 -17.03
N GLU A 42 40.12 4.09 -16.27
CA GLU A 42 39.99 3.33 -15.04
C GLU A 42 38.80 3.93 -14.26
N PRO A 43 37.87 3.09 -13.76
CA PRO A 43 36.81 3.62 -12.92
C PRO A 43 37.50 4.28 -11.74
N LYS A 44 37.41 5.61 -11.67
CA LYS A 44 37.61 6.32 -10.41
C LYS A 44 36.71 5.60 -9.42
N GLU A 45 37.31 5.02 -8.39
CA GLU A 45 36.58 4.55 -7.22
C GLU A 45 35.57 5.64 -6.89
N VAL A 46 34.29 5.33 -7.13
CA VAL A 46 33.20 6.13 -6.60
C VAL A 46 33.36 5.92 -5.11
N ASP A 47 33.96 6.92 -4.45
CA ASP A 47 33.88 7.10 -3.02
C ASP A 47 32.43 6.77 -2.65
N ASP A 48 32.26 5.63 -1.98
CA ASP A 48 30.99 5.14 -1.47
C ASP A 48 30.66 6.09 -0.33
N SER A 49 30.31 7.32 -0.69
CA SER A 49 29.95 8.38 0.24
C SER A 49 28.69 7.87 0.89
N ILE A 50 28.86 7.25 2.05
CA ILE A 50 27.80 6.66 2.86
C ILE A 50 26.82 7.79 3.14
N GLY A 51 25.78 7.88 2.31
CA GLY A 51 24.65 8.76 2.56
C GLY A 51 24.08 8.45 3.95
N PRO A 52 23.33 9.39 4.55
CA PRO A 52 22.72 9.11 5.85
C PRO A 52 21.94 7.78 5.78
N PRO A 53 22.05 6.93 6.81
CA PRO A 53 21.42 5.62 6.80
C PRO A 53 19.92 5.76 6.52
N LEU A 54 19.43 4.92 5.61
CA LEU A 54 18.02 4.93 5.21
C LEU A 54 17.13 4.64 6.43
N LYS A 55 16.08 5.47 6.62
CA LYS A 55 15.12 5.29 7.74
C LYS A 55 14.38 3.98 7.62
N GLN A 56 14.35 3.15 8.66
CA GLN A 56 13.62 1.88 8.65
C GLN A 56 12.14 2.05 8.29
N LEU A 57 11.64 1.18 7.39
CA LEU A 57 10.22 1.06 7.10
C LEU A 57 9.61 -0.06 7.95
N ILE A 58 8.45 0.20 8.54
CA ILE A 58 7.67 -0.73 9.34
C ILE A 58 6.34 -0.91 8.61
N VAL A 59 6.26 -1.94 7.77
CA VAL A 59 5.07 -2.24 6.98
C VAL A 59 4.15 -3.13 7.81
N VAL A 60 2.95 -2.68 8.11
CA VAL A 60 1.97 -3.39 8.94
C VAL A 60 0.87 -3.93 8.04
N THR A 61 0.72 -5.26 8.02
CA THR A 61 -0.27 -5.94 7.18
C THR A 61 -1.18 -6.82 8.03
N PRO A 62 -2.45 -6.43 8.26
CA PRO A 62 -3.45 -7.34 8.79
C PRO A 62 -3.79 -8.41 7.73
N THR A 63 -3.96 -9.66 8.15
CA THR A 63 -4.37 -10.75 7.25
C THR A 63 -5.23 -11.78 7.98
N TYR A 64 -6.06 -12.51 7.25
CA TYR A 64 -6.91 -13.56 7.79
C TYR A 64 -7.07 -14.69 6.78
N ASN A 65 -7.41 -15.87 7.30
CA ASN A 65 -7.61 -17.07 6.50
C ASN A 65 -8.81 -16.87 5.57
N ARG A 66 -8.50 -16.75 4.27
CA ARG A 66 -9.48 -16.67 3.20
C ARG A 66 -8.91 -17.28 1.94
N GLY A 67 -9.74 -17.44 0.93
CA GLY A 67 -9.20 -17.73 -0.38
C GLY A 67 -8.28 -16.63 -0.87
N PHE A 68 -7.42 -16.73 -1.85
CA PHE A 68 -6.49 -15.63 -2.20
C PHE A 68 -5.55 -15.10 -1.08
N GLN A 69 -5.62 -15.52 0.18
CA GLN A 69 -4.73 -15.01 1.25
C GLN A 69 -3.26 -15.16 0.85
N ALA A 70 -2.82 -16.35 0.42
CA ALA A 70 -1.43 -16.47 -0.03
C ALA A 70 -1.15 -15.76 -1.34
N TYR A 71 -2.13 -15.58 -2.24
CA TYR A 71 -1.92 -14.76 -3.42
C TYR A 71 -1.58 -13.32 -3.02
N PHE A 72 -2.36 -12.74 -2.11
CA PHE A 72 -2.15 -11.40 -1.58
C PHE A 72 -0.81 -11.26 -0.84
N LEU A 73 -0.50 -12.18 0.09
CA LEU A 73 0.77 -12.16 0.81
C LEU A 73 1.98 -12.39 -0.09
N ASN A 74 1.93 -13.30 -1.07
CA ASN A 74 3.03 -13.50 -2.01
C ASN A 74 3.23 -12.27 -2.90
N ARG A 75 2.15 -11.68 -3.42
CA ARG A 75 2.23 -10.47 -4.25
C ARG A 75 2.84 -9.31 -3.48
N LEU A 76 2.36 -9.04 -2.26
CA LEU A 76 2.92 -7.99 -1.42
C LEU A 76 4.39 -8.28 -1.07
N GLY A 77 4.71 -9.51 -0.66
CA GLY A 77 6.08 -9.94 -0.36
C GLY A 77 7.03 -9.77 -1.54
N GLN A 78 6.59 -10.04 -2.76
CA GLN A 78 7.38 -9.81 -3.99
C GLN A 78 7.69 -8.33 -4.21
N VAL A 79 6.73 -7.43 -3.94
CA VAL A 79 6.96 -5.97 -4.00
C VAL A 79 7.93 -5.54 -2.89
N LEU A 80 7.71 -5.97 -1.65
CA LEU A 80 8.55 -5.60 -0.51
C LEU A 80 10.00 -6.09 -0.66
N ARG A 81 10.22 -7.22 -1.33
CA ARG A 81 11.56 -7.72 -1.65
C ARG A 81 12.36 -6.79 -2.57
N LEU A 82 11.69 -5.97 -3.37
CA LEU A 82 12.33 -4.98 -4.25
C LEU A 82 12.68 -3.68 -3.52
N VAL A 83 12.12 -3.44 -2.34
CA VAL A 83 12.38 -2.24 -1.54
C VAL A 83 13.74 -2.37 -0.87
N LYS A 84 14.57 -1.32 -0.95
CA LYS A 84 15.90 -1.33 -0.33
C LYS A 84 15.77 -1.50 1.19
N PRO A 85 16.61 -2.29 1.87
CA PRO A 85 16.64 -2.32 3.34
C PRO A 85 17.14 -0.99 3.93
N PRO A 86 16.84 -0.66 5.21
CA PRO A 86 16.13 -1.50 6.18
C PRO A 86 14.60 -1.42 6.04
N LEU A 87 13.94 -2.58 6.14
CA LEU A 87 12.49 -2.77 6.14
C LEU A 87 12.14 -3.95 7.05
N VAL A 88 11.10 -3.80 7.87
CA VAL A 88 10.48 -4.89 8.63
C VAL A 88 9.00 -4.99 8.27
N TRP A 89 8.57 -6.19 7.90
CA TRP A 89 7.18 -6.50 7.58
C TRP A 89 6.50 -7.15 8.78
N ILE A 90 5.62 -6.42 9.46
CA ILE A 90 4.81 -6.92 10.57
C ILE A 90 3.51 -7.47 9.98
N VAL A 91 3.38 -8.79 9.95
CA VAL A 91 2.18 -9.49 9.47
C VAL A 91 1.38 -9.93 10.68
N VAL A 92 0.14 -9.45 10.77
CA VAL A 92 -0.75 -9.72 11.90
C VAL A 92 -1.86 -10.67 11.47
N GLU A 93 -1.76 -11.93 11.88
CA GLU A 93 -2.74 -12.96 11.56
C GLU A 93 -3.85 -13.03 12.63
N GLU A 94 -5.08 -13.30 12.19
CA GLU A 94 -6.24 -13.44 13.08
C GLU A 94 -6.21 -14.79 13.82
N LYS A 95 -6.51 -14.76 15.13
CA LYS A 95 -6.69 -15.91 16.04
C LYS A 95 -5.43 -16.73 16.32
N VAL A 96 -4.77 -17.27 15.29
CA VAL A 96 -3.63 -18.19 15.41
C VAL A 96 -2.59 -17.95 14.32
N ALA A 97 -1.32 -18.19 14.63
CA ALA A 97 -0.28 -18.26 13.62
C ALA A 97 -0.40 -19.58 12.85
N SER A 98 -0.77 -19.53 11.57
CA SER A 98 -0.86 -20.74 10.74
C SER A 98 0.51 -21.15 10.20
N PHE A 99 0.67 -22.45 9.94
CA PHE A 99 1.88 -22.96 9.29
C PHE A 99 2.00 -22.40 7.87
N GLU A 100 0.88 -22.31 7.16
CA GLU A 100 0.78 -21.81 5.79
C GLU A 100 1.25 -20.36 5.69
N THR A 101 0.75 -19.46 6.57
CA THR A 101 1.21 -18.06 6.61
C THR A 101 2.70 -18.00 6.95
N ALA A 102 3.15 -18.73 7.97
CA ALA A 102 4.57 -18.73 8.36
C ALA A 102 5.49 -19.22 7.22
N GLU A 103 5.06 -20.22 6.46
CA GLU A 103 5.79 -20.75 5.31
C GLU A 103 5.88 -19.71 4.18
N ILE A 104 4.77 -19.02 3.86
CA ILE A 104 4.75 -17.95 2.86
C ILE A 104 5.75 -16.86 3.24
N LEU A 105 5.66 -16.35 4.48
CA LEU A 105 6.54 -15.29 4.98
C LEU A 105 8.02 -15.69 4.89
N ARG A 106 8.36 -16.92 5.31
CA ARG A 106 9.73 -17.43 5.25
C ARG A 106 10.28 -17.48 3.82
N ARG A 107 9.44 -17.84 2.84
CA ARG A 107 9.83 -17.93 1.42
C ARG A 107 10.02 -16.56 0.76
N THR A 108 9.45 -15.49 1.32
CA THR A 108 9.56 -14.15 0.70
C THR A 108 10.98 -13.58 0.73
N GLY A 109 11.80 -13.97 1.72
CA GLY A 109 13.12 -13.37 1.96
C GLY A 109 13.07 -11.94 2.53
N VAL A 110 11.89 -11.41 2.86
CA VAL A 110 11.72 -10.11 3.50
C VAL A 110 11.84 -10.28 5.01
N MET A 111 12.56 -9.39 5.69
CA MET A 111 12.60 -9.40 7.16
C MET A 111 11.19 -9.18 7.72
N TYR A 112 10.68 -10.13 8.50
CA TYR A 112 9.30 -10.08 8.99
C TYR A 112 9.19 -10.32 10.50
N ARG A 113 8.08 -9.88 11.07
CA ARG A 113 7.59 -10.29 12.39
C ARG A 113 6.16 -10.80 12.23
N HIS A 114 5.94 -12.07 12.55
CA HIS A 114 4.61 -12.69 12.50
C HIS A 114 3.96 -12.54 13.88
N VAL A 115 2.92 -11.70 13.94
CA VAL A 115 2.18 -11.36 15.16
C VAL A 115 0.79 -11.96 15.07
N VAL A 116 0.21 -12.34 16.20
CA VAL A 116 -1.15 -12.91 16.27
C VAL A 116 -2.07 -11.94 17.00
N CYS A 117 -3.23 -11.66 16.41
CA CYS A 117 -4.31 -10.95 17.08
C CYS A 117 -5.31 -11.96 17.64
N THR A 118 -5.30 -12.13 18.97
CA THR A 118 -6.21 -13.06 19.67
C THR A 118 -7.56 -12.45 20.02
N ARG A 119 -7.74 -11.14 19.81
CA ARG A 119 -9.03 -10.47 20.04
C ARG A 119 -10.02 -10.84 18.93
N SER A 120 -11.15 -11.41 19.35
CA SER A 120 -12.28 -11.64 18.46
C SER A 120 -12.95 -10.29 18.14
N PRO A 121 -13.10 -9.95 16.86
CA PRO A 121 -13.80 -8.73 16.46
C PRO A 121 -15.30 -8.86 16.77
N SER A 122 -15.93 -7.76 17.17
CA SER A 122 -17.39 -7.70 17.36
C SER A 122 -18.11 -7.80 16.00
N GLU A 123 -17.58 -7.11 14.99
CA GLU A 123 -18.06 -7.19 13.60
C GLU A 123 -16.92 -7.51 12.62
N PRO A 124 -17.17 -8.16 11.47
CA PRO A 124 -16.13 -8.45 10.49
C PRO A 124 -15.31 -7.22 10.05
N LYS A 125 -15.93 -6.03 10.02
CA LYS A 125 -15.27 -4.76 9.68
C LYS A 125 -14.20 -4.34 10.70
N ASP A 126 -14.31 -4.82 11.94
CA ASP A 126 -13.39 -4.47 13.04
C ASP A 126 -12.15 -5.36 13.08
N ARG A 127 -12.06 -6.39 12.21
CA ARG A 127 -10.90 -7.30 12.12
C ARG A 127 -9.60 -6.52 11.96
N GLY A 128 -9.55 -5.67 10.93
CA GLY A 128 -8.38 -4.85 10.63
C GLY A 128 -8.01 -3.90 11.77
N VAL A 129 -8.99 -3.42 12.55
CA VAL A 129 -8.77 -2.52 13.69
C VAL A 129 -7.96 -3.21 14.79
N HIS A 130 -8.39 -4.39 15.24
CA HIS A 130 -7.68 -5.09 16.31
C HIS A 130 -6.30 -5.56 15.87
N GLN A 131 -6.15 -5.98 14.61
CA GLN A 131 -4.87 -6.43 14.06
C GLN A 131 -3.87 -5.27 13.97
N ARG A 132 -4.28 -4.10 13.44
CA ARG A 132 -3.43 -2.90 13.41
C ARG A 132 -3.06 -2.45 14.83
N ASN A 133 -3.99 -2.53 15.78
CA ASN A 133 -3.69 -2.24 17.19
C ASN A 133 -2.68 -3.20 17.81
N ALA A 134 -2.73 -4.50 17.49
CA ALA A 134 -1.72 -5.46 17.95
C ALA A 134 -0.32 -5.15 17.38
N ALA A 135 -0.25 -4.69 16.13
CA ALA A 135 1.01 -4.18 15.57
C ALA A 135 1.49 -2.90 16.25
N LEU A 136 0.60 -1.93 16.52
CA LEU A 136 0.94 -0.71 17.22
C LEU A 136 1.49 -0.98 18.63
N GLU A 137 0.84 -1.88 19.38
CA GLU A 137 1.31 -2.33 20.69
C GLU A 137 2.68 -3.02 20.57
N HIS A 138 2.88 -3.84 19.54
CA HIS A 138 4.16 -4.47 19.30
C HIS A 138 5.28 -3.46 19.01
N ILE A 139 5.01 -2.44 18.19
CA ILE A 139 5.95 -1.37 17.84
C ILE A 139 6.29 -0.54 19.08
N GLU A 140 5.27 -0.14 19.85
CA GLU A 140 5.40 0.66 21.07
C GLU A 140 6.20 -0.08 22.14
N ARG A 141 5.86 -1.35 22.42
CA ARG A 141 6.51 -2.18 23.43
C ARG A 141 8.00 -2.41 23.14
N HIS A 142 8.35 -2.62 21.88
CA HIS A 142 9.73 -2.88 21.46
C HIS A 142 10.46 -1.62 20.99
N LYS A 143 9.81 -0.45 21.05
CA LYS A 143 10.32 0.84 20.58
C LYS A 143 10.97 0.74 19.20
N VAL A 144 10.30 0.06 18.27
CA VAL A 144 10.80 -0.12 16.91
C VAL A 144 10.80 1.24 16.23
N ASP A 145 11.98 1.81 15.98
CA ASP A 145 12.13 3.11 15.32
C ASP A 145 12.05 2.97 13.79
N GLY A 146 11.41 3.94 13.14
CA GLY A 146 11.11 3.89 11.71
C GLY A 146 9.76 4.52 11.34
N ILE A 147 9.41 4.39 10.06
CA ILE A 147 8.17 4.89 9.46
C ILE A 147 7.15 3.76 9.39
N VAL A 148 6.03 3.91 10.10
CA VAL A 148 4.92 2.97 10.11
C VAL A 148 4.01 3.23 8.92
N PHE A 149 3.73 2.18 8.15
CA PHE A 149 2.82 2.21 7.03
C PHE A 149 1.83 1.05 7.11
N PHE A 150 0.53 1.36 7.08
CA PHE A 150 -0.52 0.34 7.03
C PHE A 150 -0.74 -0.11 5.59
N ALA A 151 -0.36 -1.36 5.30
CA ALA A 151 -0.48 -1.97 3.99
C ALA A 151 -1.37 -3.21 4.06
N ASP A 152 -2.65 -3.05 3.73
CA ASP A 152 -3.58 -4.18 3.60
C ASP A 152 -3.11 -5.12 2.48
N ASP A 153 -3.32 -6.42 2.63
CA ASP A 153 -2.73 -7.44 1.76
C ASP A 153 -3.33 -7.46 0.33
N ASP A 154 -4.58 -7.00 0.18
CA ASP A 154 -5.33 -6.94 -1.08
C ASP A 154 -5.07 -5.67 -1.91
N ASN A 155 -4.43 -4.65 -1.34
CA ASN A 155 -4.06 -3.42 -2.04
C ASN A 155 -2.85 -3.59 -2.97
N VAL A 156 -2.71 -2.64 -3.90
CA VAL A 156 -1.61 -2.60 -4.88
C VAL A 156 -0.71 -1.41 -4.58
N TYR A 157 0.60 -1.64 -4.56
CA TYR A 157 1.61 -0.65 -4.17
C TYR A 157 2.73 -0.59 -5.20
N THR A 158 3.17 0.62 -5.55
CA THR A 158 4.41 0.81 -6.30
C THR A 158 5.63 0.72 -5.38
N VAL A 159 6.78 0.33 -5.91
CA VAL A 159 8.06 0.37 -5.17
C VAL A 159 8.43 1.82 -4.81
N GLU A 160 8.10 2.77 -5.71
CA GLU A 160 8.34 4.20 -5.52
C GLU A 160 7.67 4.76 -4.26
N LEU A 161 6.48 4.26 -3.90
CA LEU A 161 5.82 4.64 -2.66
C LEU A 161 6.74 4.42 -1.47
N PHE A 162 7.28 3.21 -1.33
CA PHE A 162 8.12 2.81 -0.20
C PHE A 162 9.41 3.64 -0.10
N GLU A 163 10.04 3.94 -1.23
CA GLU A 163 11.19 4.84 -1.26
C GLU A 163 10.81 6.25 -0.78
N SER A 164 9.63 6.73 -1.18
CA SER A 164 9.12 8.03 -0.77
C SER A 164 8.75 8.08 0.72
N LEU A 165 8.29 6.97 1.32
CA LEU A 165 7.99 6.91 2.75
C LEU A 165 9.19 7.28 3.63
N ARG A 166 10.42 7.02 3.16
CA ARG A 166 11.65 7.31 3.92
C ARG A 166 11.89 8.81 4.10
N THR A 167 11.27 9.66 3.27
CA THR A 167 11.40 11.12 3.42
C THR A 167 10.59 11.66 4.58
N ILE A 168 9.61 10.89 5.09
CA ILE A 168 8.69 11.32 6.15
C ILE A 168 9.44 11.68 7.42
N ARG A 169 9.19 12.88 7.94
CA ARG A 169 9.71 13.37 9.21
C ARG A 169 8.75 13.01 10.34
N ARG A 170 7.47 13.34 10.17
CA ARG A 170 6.42 13.17 11.19
C ARG A 170 5.24 12.36 10.67
N PHE A 171 4.52 12.90 9.69
CA PHE A 171 3.30 12.32 9.14
C PHE A 171 3.22 12.66 7.66
N GLY A 172 3.29 11.64 6.80
CA GLY A 172 3.21 11.79 5.35
C GLY A 172 1.87 11.31 4.81
N THR A 173 1.35 11.99 3.78
CA THR A 173 0.11 11.59 3.10
C THR A 173 0.17 11.84 1.59
N TRP A 174 -0.60 11.08 0.82
CA TRP A 174 -0.65 11.10 -0.65
C TRP A 174 -2.01 10.62 -1.15
N PRO A 175 -2.36 10.87 -2.43
CA PRO A 175 -3.64 10.41 -2.96
C PRO A 175 -3.69 8.91 -3.22
N VAL A 176 -4.84 8.32 -2.95
CA VAL A 176 -5.18 6.91 -3.15
C VAL A 176 -6.34 6.79 -4.13
N ALA A 177 -6.18 5.92 -5.12
CA ALA A 177 -7.29 5.53 -5.98
C ALA A 177 -7.93 4.24 -5.47
N MET A 178 -9.25 4.20 -5.44
CA MET A 178 -10.01 3.08 -4.91
C MET A 178 -11.06 2.63 -5.92
N LEU A 179 -11.24 1.33 -6.08
CA LEU A 179 -12.31 0.80 -6.94
C LEU A 179 -13.62 0.74 -6.15
N ALA A 180 -14.65 1.46 -6.62
CA ALA A 180 -15.98 1.38 -6.02
C ALA A 180 -16.63 0.01 -6.36
N PRO A 181 -17.00 -0.83 -5.37
CA PRO A 181 -17.46 -2.20 -5.60
C PRO A 181 -18.70 -2.32 -6.50
N SER A 182 -19.56 -1.30 -6.51
CA SER A 182 -20.88 -1.36 -7.14
C SER A 182 -21.02 -0.56 -8.44
N LYS A 183 -20.00 0.19 -8.87
CA LYS A 183 -20.17 1.22 -9.92
C LYS A 183 -19.11 1.26 -11.02
N ASN A 184 -18.14 0.32 -11.04
CA ASN A 184 -16.98 0.38 -11.95
C ASN A 184 -16.35 1.80 -12.01
N LYS A 185 -16.39 2.51 -10.86
CA LYS A 185 -15.98 3.90 -10.75
C LYS A 185 -14.75 3.99 -9.88
N ALA A 186 -13.75 4.73 -10.32
CA ALA A 186 -12.61 5.08 -9.49
C ALA A 186 -13.00 6.22 -8.53
N ILE A 187 -12.81 5.96 -7.23
CA ILE A 187 -12.86 6.98 -6.19
C ILE A 187 -11.42 7.47 -5.97
N LEU A 188 -11.23 8.78 -5.94
CA LEU A 188 -9.95 9.40 -5.64
C LEU A 188 -10.08 10.17 -4.33
N GLU A 189 -9.29 9.78 -3.33
CA GLU A 189 -9.19 10.48 -2.05
C GLU A 189 -7.74 10.85 -1.76
N GLY A 190 -7.51 12.02 -1.18
CA GLY A 190 -6.16 12.44 -0.85
C GLY A 190 -6.00 13.90 -0.47
N PRO A 191 -4.79 14.31 -0.09
CA PRO A 191 -4.47 15.67 0.25
C PRO A 191 -4.42 16.57 -0.99
N VAL A 192 -4.78 17.83 -0.82
CA VAL A 192 -4.49 18.93 -1.75
C VAL A 192 -3.26 19.65 -1.22
N CYS A 193 -2.23 19.80 -2.04
CA CYS A 193 -0.92 20.26 -1.58
C CYS A 193 -0.42 21.49 -2.36
N ASN A 194 0.19 22.44 -1.64
CA ASN A 194 1.02 23.50 -2.21
C ASN A 194 2.49 23.16 -1.92
N GLY A 195 3.21 22.67 -2.93
CA GLY A 195 4.50 22.02 -2.70
C GLY A 195 4.32 20.77 -1.82
N SER A 196 5.04 20.66 -0.70
CA SER A 196 4.86 19.58 0.28
C SER A 196 3.86 19.92 1.39
N GLN A 197 3.30 21.14 1.42
CA GLN A 197 2.36 21.55 2.47
C GLN A 197 0.95 21.06 2.13
N VAL A 198 0.30 20.37 3.05
CA VAL A 198 -1.13 20.00 2.93
C VAL A 198 -1.99 21.23 3.23
N ILE A 199 -2.85 21.62 2.28
CA ILE A 199 -3.73 22.78 2.38
C ILE A 199 -5.22 22.40 2.39
N GLY A 200 -5.53 21.12 2.27
CA GLY A 200 -6.89 20.61 2.29
C GLY A 200 -6.96 19.17 1.78
N TRP A 201 -8.17 18.73 1.47
CA TRP A 201 -8.46 17.35 1.10
C TRP A 201 -9.44 17.26 -0.07
N HIS A 202 -9.27 16.25 -0.90
CA HIS A 202 -10.12 15.96 -2.04
C HIS A 202 -10.80 14.60 -1.87
N THR A 203 -12.09 14.54 -2.23
CA THR A 203 -12.80 13.30 -2.52
C THR A 203 -13.81 13.53 -3.64
N ASN A 204 -13.88 12.60 -4.59
CA ASN A 204 -14.92 12.58 -5.62
C ASN A 204 -16.14 11.72 -5.23
N GLU A 205 -16.21 11.28 -3.96
CA GLU A 205 -17.31 10.52 -3.36
C GLU A 205 -18.15 11.42 -2.45
N LYS A 206 -19.38 11.72 -2.88
CA LYS A 206 -20.24 12.72 -2.22
C LYS A 206 -20.68 12.28 -0.82
N SER A 207 -20.86 10.97 -0.59
CA SER A 207 -21.29 10.42 0.69
C SER A 207 -20.27 10.62 1.83
N LYS A 208 -19.01 10.87 1.47
CA LYS A 208 -17.87 10.90 2.40
C LYS A 208 -17.41 12.32 2.77
N ARG A 209 -18.14 13.37 2.36
CA ARG A 209 -17.81 14.79 2.54
C ARG A 209 -17.84 15.31 4.00
N LEU A 210 -18.40 14.55 4.94
CA LEU A 210 -18.46 14.95 6.36
C LEU A 210 -17.18 14.62 7.14
N ARG A 211 -16.21 13.95 6.51
CA ARG A 211 -14.97 13.53 7.16
C ARG A 211 -13.97 14.68 7.13
N ARG A 212 -13.27 14.92 8.24
CA ARG A 212 -12.22 15.96 8.33
C ARG A 212 -11.05 15.63 7.39
N PHE A 213 -10.58 14.38 7.45
CA PHE A 213 -9.49 13.88 6.62
C PHE A 213 -10.07 12.93 5.55
N HIS A 214 -9.96 13.30 4.27
CA HIS A 214 -10.34 12.42 3.15
C HIS A 214 -9.16 11.56 2.72
N VAL A 215 -8.92 10.50 3.49
CA VAL A 215 -7.79 9.59 3.28
C VAL A 215 -8.23 8.16 3.54
N ASP A 216 -7.63 7.24 2.80
CA ASP A 216 -7.73 5.80 3.02
C ASP A 216 -6.66 5.35 4.05
N MET A 217 -6.85 4.20 4.69
CA MET A 217 -5.87 3.65 5.64
C MET A 217 -4.46 3.50 5.04
N SER A 218 -4.37 3.24 3.73
CA SER A 218 -3.11 3.13 2.98
C SER A 218 -2.62 4.46 2.37
N GLY A 219 -3.28 5.57 2.66
CA GLY A 219 -2.96 6.92 2.15
C GLY A 219 -2.08 7.77 3.07
N PHE A 220 -1.56 7.19 4.14
CA PHE A 220 -0.67 7.87 5.06
C PHE A 220 0.35 6.94 5.72
N ALA A 221 1.42 7.54 6.24
CA ALA A 221 2.42 6.88 7.07
C ALA A 221 2.99 7.87 8.09
N PHE A 222 3.52 7.36 9.21
CA PHE A 222 3.95 8.23 10.32
C PHE A 222 5.18 7.70 11.05
N ASN A 223 5.87 8.59 11.74
CA ASN A 223 7.04 8.25 12.53
C ASN A 223 6.63 7.48 13.79
N SER A 224 7.12 6.24 13.92
CA SER A 224 6.81 5.33 15.04
C SER A 224 7.12 5.89 16.42
N SER A 225 8.11 6.80 16.53
CA SER A 225 8.46 7.41 17.81
C SER A 225 7.32 8.19 18.45
N ILE A 226 6.28 8.57 17.70
CA ILE A 226 5.08 9.16 18.29
C ILE A 226 4.32 8.21 19.22
N LEU A 227 4.50 6.90 19.04
CA LEU A 227 3.85 5.87 19.85
C LEU A 227 4.53 5.69 21.20
N TRP A 228 5.86 5.88 21.29
CA TRP A 228 6.66 5.51 22.46
C TRP A 228 7.56 6.62 23.04
N ASP A 229 7.63 7.78 22.37
CA ASP A 229 8.32 9.00 22.83
C ASP A 229 7.42 10.23 22.66
N PRO A 230 6.34 10.35 23.47
CA PRO A 230 5.37 11.44 23.32
C PRO A 230 5.97 12.83 23.60
N LYS A 231 7.05 12.91 24.39
CA LYS A 231 7.72 14.17 24.73
C LYS A 231 8.37 14.81 23.52
N ARG A 232 8.97 14.01 22.63
CA ARG A 232 9.57 14.47 21.37
C ARG A 232 8.58 15.21 20.46
N TRP A 233 7.30 14.87 20.55
CA TRP A 233 6.25 15.38 19.68
C TRP A 233 5.29 16.36 20.37
N GLY A 234 5.60 16.76 21.61
CA GLY A 234 4.79 17.74 22.35
C GLY A 234 3.37 17.26 22.67
N ARG A 235 3.11 15.93 22.73
CA ARG A 235 1.75 15.42 22.98
C ARG A 235 1.34 15.66 24.44
N PRO A 236 0.20 16.34 24.70
CA PRO A 236 -0.28 16.60 26.05
C PRO A 236 -0.87 15.36 26.73
N TYR A 237 -1.32 14.35 25.95
CA TYR A 237 -1.99 13.16 26.46
C TYR A 237 -1.11 11.91 26.37
N SER A 238 -1.04 11.14 27.47
CA SER A 238 -0.27 9.88 27.56
C SER A 238 -1.07 8.64 27.13
N ASN A 239 -2.29 8.81 26.62
CA ASN A 239 -3.09 7.68 26.17
C ASN A 239 -2.43 7.02 24.94
N PRO A 240 -2.39 5.67 24.86
CA PRO A 240 -1.86 4.96 23.72
C PRO A 240 -2.63 5.32 22.45
N ILE A 241 -1.90 5.59 21.36
CA ILE A 241 -2.51 5.83 20.04
C ILE A 241 -3.03 4.49 19.51
N ARG A 242 -4.34 4.39 19.32
CA ARG A 242 -5.01 3.16 18.86
C ARG A 242 -6.17 3.49 17.93
N GLN A 243 -6.47 2.55 17.06
CA GLN A 243 -7.70 2.52 16.29
C GLN A 243 -8.86 2.12 17.21
N LEU A 244 -9.96 2.88 17.15
CA LEU A 244 -11.14 2.66 17.99
C LEU A 244 -12.12 1.72 17.27
N ASP A 245 -12.73 0.78 17.97
CA ASP A 245 -13.70 -0.19 17.43
C ASP A 245 -15.16 0.29 17.49
N THR A 246 -15.42 1.41 18.17
CA THR A 246 -16.76 2.01 18.33
C THR A 246 -17.09 3.09 17.29
N VAL A 247 -16.20 3.30 16.30
CA VAL A 247 -16.28 4.40 15.35
C VAL A 247 -17.24 4.07 14.21
N LYS A 248 -17.98 5.10 13.76
CA LYS A 248 -18.85 4.97 12.58
C LYS A 248 -18.02 4.65 11.34
N GLU A 249 -18.59 3.83 10.47
CA GLU A 249 -17.96 3.45 9.21
C GLU A 249 -17.47 4.69 8.43
N GLY A 250 -16.23 4.62 7.94
CA GLY A 250 -15.56 5.69 7.21
C GLY A 250 -14.86 6.75 8.07
N PHE A 251 -15.02 6.76 9.41
CA PHE A 251 -14.35 7.72 10.30
C PHE A 251 -13.09 7.15 10.99
N GLN A 252 -12.72 5.92 10.67
CA GLN A 252 -11.61 5.22 11.32
C GLN A 252 -10.28 5.93 11.13
N GLU A 253 -9.99 6.33 9.90
CA GLU A 253 -8.77 7.06 9.53
C GLU A 253 -8.76 8.42 10.22
N THR A 254 -9.89 9.13 10.21
CA THR A 254 -9.98 10.46 10.82
C THR A 254 -9.68 10.40 12.31
N THR A 255 -10.36 9.51 13.05
CA THR A 255 -10.17 9.38 14.51
C THR A 255 -8.77 8.89 14.89
N PHE A 256 -8.12 8.11 14.03
CA PHE A 256 -6.73 7.72 14.24
C PHE A 256 -5.78 8.90 14.02
N ILE A 257 -5.93 9.64 12.92
CA ILE A 257 -5.06 10.76 12.55
C ILE A 257 -5.14 11.88 13.58
N GLU A 258 -6.33 12.19 14.11
CA GLU A 258 -6.52 13.19 15.17
C GLU A 258 -5.76 12.85 16.47
N GLN A 259 -5.37 11.59 16.67
CA GLN A 259 -4.51 11.20 17.79
C GLN A 259 -3.02 11.43 17.48
N VAL A 260 -2.63 11.40 16.20
CA VAL A 260 -1.23 11.45 15.73
C VAL A 260 -0.80 12.89 15.43
N VAL A 261 -1.68 13.70 14.86
CA VAL A 261 -1.43 15.09 14.50
C VAL A 261 -2.60 15.99 14.87
N GLU A 262 -2.29 17.24 15.23
CA GLU A 262 -3.28 18.24 15.65
C GLU A 262 -4.06 18.80 14.44
N ASP A 263 -3.33 19.10 13.37
CA ASP A 263 -3.86 19.64 12.12
C ASP A 263 -2.89 19.41 10.94
N GLU A 264 -3.30 19.85 9.75
CA GLU A 264 -2.57 19.74 8.49
C GLU A 264 -1.17 20.36 8.51
N SER A 265 -0.87 21.31 9.42
CA SER A 265 0.47 21.91 9.55
C SER A 265 1.53 20.89 9.99
N GLN A 266 1.10 19.78 10.60
CA GLN A 266 1.96 18.69 11.05
C GLN A 266 2.06 17.55 10.03
N MET A 267 1.45 17.73 8.86
CA MET A 267 1.44 16.77 7.76
C MET A 267 2.32 17.24 6.61
N GLU A 268 2.91 16.28 5.89
CA GLU A 268 3.66 16.53 4.67
C GLU A 268 3.10 15.71 3.50
N GLY A 269 2.90 16.38 2.37
CA GLY A 269 2.55 15.75 1.11
C GLY A 269 3.72 14.97 0.54
N ILE A 270 3.52 13.70 0.22
CA ILE A 270 4.54 12.87 -0.41
C ILE A 270 4.59 13.16 -1.91
N LEU A 271 5.81 13.49 -2.37
CA LEU A 271 6.11 14.14 -3.64
C LEU A 271 5.52 15.56 -3.75
N PRO A 272 6.25 16.52 -4.35
CA PRO A 272 5.74 17.87 -4.53
C PRO A 272 4.39 17.90 -5.25
N GLY A 273 3.42 18.60 -4.66
CA GLY A 273 2.07 18.80 -5.19
C GLY A 273 1.13 17.62 -5.01
N CYS A 274 1.52 16.55 -4.32
CA CYS A 274 0.66 15.36 -4.11
C CYS A 274 0.07 14.84 -5.43
N SER A 275 0.88 14.89 -6.49
CA SER A 275 0.44 14.83 -7.88
C SER A 275 0.36 13.41 -8.45
N ARG A 276 0.76 12.39 -7.67
CA ARG A 276 0.88 11.01 -8.14
C ARG A 276 0.17 10.04 -7.22
N ILE A 277 -0.58 9.14 -7.84
CA ILE A 277 -1.19 7.98 -7.20
C ILE A 277 -0.17 6.85 -7.24
N MET A 278 0.22 6.36 -6.07
CA MET A 278 1.26 5.34 -5.92
C MET A 278 0.75 4.06 -5.24
N ASN A 279 -0.51 4.06 -4.82
CA ASN A 279 -1.23 2.91 -4.28
C ASN A 279 -2.69 2.92 -4.73
N TRP A 280 -3.25 1.71 -4.80
CA TRP A 280 -4.64 1.47 -5.15
C TRP A 280 -5.31 0.56 -4.14
N HIS A 281 -6.48 0.97 -3.67
CA HIS A 281 -7.33 0.13 -2.84
C HIS A 281 -8.22 -0.73 -3.75
N LEU A 282 -7.96 -2.03 -3.75
CA LEU A 282 -8.72 -3.01 -4.53
C LEU A 282 -9.27 -4.07 -3.58
N HIS A 283 -10.50 -3.85 -3.10
CA HIS A 283 -11.16 -4.86 -2.29
C HIS A 283 -11.65 -6.00 -3.18
N LEU A 284 -10.89 -7.11 -3.16
CA LEU A 284 -11.18 -8.34 -3.88
C LEU A 284 -11.42 -9.45 -2.85
N ASP A 285 -12.67 -9.72 -2.54
CA ASP A 285 -13.05 -10.86 -1.71
C ASP A 285 -13.81 -11.90 -2.53
N THR A 286 -13.62 -13.17 -2.18
CA THR A 286 -14.33 -14.28 -2.82
C THR A 286 -15.12 -15.03 -1.77
N SER A 287 -16.43 -15.10 -1.97
CA SER A 287 -17.28 -15.94 -1.15
C SER A 287 -16.99 -17.42 -1.41
N ASN A 288 -16.99 -18.20 -0.31
CA ASN A 288 -17.20 -19.65 -0.30
C ASN A 288 -16.06 -20.58 -0.77
N LEU A 289 -14.84 -20.09 -1.07
CA LEU A 289 -13.72 -21.00 -1.35
C LEU A 289 -12.84 -21.20 -0.10
N ILE A 290 -12.93 -22.37 0.52
CA ILE A 290 -11.99 -22.81 1.56
C ILE A 290 -10.74 -23.33 0.84
N TYR A 291 -9.60 -22.72 1.13
CA TYR A 291 -8.34 -23.07 0.45
C TYR A 291 -7.76 -24.39 0.95
N PRO A 292 -7.13 -25.17 0.06
CA PRO A 292 -6.49 -26.42 0.44
C PRO A 292 -5.32 -26.16 1.40
N LYS A 293 -5.17 -27.01 2.41
CA LYS A 293 -4.02 -26.98 3.32
C LYS A 293 -2.72 -27.12 2.53
N GLY A 294 -1.77 -26.23 2.78
CA GLY A 294 -0.46 -26.24 2.12
C GLY A 294 -0.47 -26.07 0.59
N TRP A 295 -1.54 -25.55 -0.02
CA TRP A 295 -1.67 -25.42 -1.49
C TRP A 295 -1.66 -26.75 -2.25
N LEU A 296 -2.07 -27.82 -1.58
CA LEU A 296 -2.13 -29.16 -2.14
C LEU A 296 -3.58 -29.59 -2.33
N LEU A 297 -3.96 -29.84 -3.58
CA LEU A 297 -5.25 -30.46 -3.87
C LEU A 297 -5.26 -31.89 -3.32
N GLU A 298 -6.19 -32.21 -2.41
CA GLU A 298 -6.35 -33.57 -1.89
C GLU A 298 -6.83 -34.57 -2.96
N LYS A 299 -7.50 -34.06 -4.00
CA LYS A 299 -7.96 -34.81 -5.18
C LYS A 299 -7.69 -34.00 -6.44
N ASN A 300 -7.41 -34.68 -7.54
CA ASN A 300 -7.33 -34.05 -8.85
C ASN A 300 -8.64 -33.32 -9.18
N LEU A 301 -8.55 -32.22 -9.93
CA LEU A 301 -9.73 -31.52 -10.43
C LEU A 301 -10.56 -32.46 -11.32
N GLU A 302 -11.86 -32.54 -11.05
CA GLU A 302 -12.77 -33.35 -11.85
C GLU A 302 -13.07 -32.66 -13.19
N ILE A 303 -13.22 -33.47 -14.24
CA ILE A 303 -13.64 -32.97 -15.55
C ILE A 303 -15.11 -32.55 -15.45
N THR A 304 -15.39 -31.25 -15.49
CA THR A 304 -16.77 -30.72 -15.47
C THR A 304 -17.45 -30.78 -16.84
N LEU A 305 -16.69 -30.72 -17.93
CA LEU A 305 -17.18 -30.90 -19.30
C LEU A 305 -16.12 -31.67 -20.11
N ALA A 306 -16.45 -32.88 -20.54
CA ALA A 306 -15.66 -33.58 -21.55
C ALA A 306 -15.96 -32.95 -22.91
N ILE A 307 -14.94 -32.44 -23.60
CA ILE A 307 -15.05 -32.05 -25.00
C ILE A 307 -15.31 -33.34 -25.79
N LYS A 308 -16.46 -33.41 -26.45
CA LYS A 308 -16.79 -34.47 -27.41
C LYS A 308 -16.05 -34.24 -28.72
#